data_AF-A0A0M6Y850-F1
#
_entry.id   AF-A0A0M6Y850-F1
#
_cell.length_a   1.000
_cell.length_b   1.000
_cell.length_c   1.000
_cell.angle_alpha   90.00
_cell.angle_beta   90.00
_cell.angle_gamma   90.00
#
_symmetry.space_group_name_H-M   'P 1'
#
loop_
_entity.id
_entity.type
_entity.pdbx_description
1 polymer ?
#
loop_
_entity_poly.entity_id
_entity_poly.type
_entity_poly.pdbx_seq_one_letter_code
_entity_poly.pdbx_strand_id
1 'polypeptide(L)'
;MPITFAPRIAMFGFDATASPKWQMVPRGWERTIVVRGAGALIPELTPNDIARVTYRRVGAEHHLTLKGLKAGKGFVRFVPNAGFAGPVPNSDILEISVKTEVKINTAFHYVKDNAGHKTNRNMGDLNALIRGVNRLLDTQANVRMYRKSARTITVPQNLGATVRFSSHLAGVAAAEHEWDDVTAFADAAADFNVFFVWQYEQDATPAVNNTRAGTLAAEKNCLMQDTITGSTHAETLAHETIHLRGIGPHSGTATHLIASGAVRTGQLISRAQANIINPSGT
;
A
#
# COMPACT_ATOMS: atom_id res chain seq x y z
N MET A 1 2.65 -35.47 2.43
CA MET A 1 2.35 -34.27 1.62
C MET A 1 3.25 -33.14 2.10
N PRO A 2 3.78 -32.28 1.21
CA PRO A 2 4.54 -31.11 1.63
C PRO A 2 3.66 -30.15 2.44
N ILE A 3 4.29 -29.43 3.37
CA ILE A 3 3.62 -28.38 4.13
C ILE A 3 3.39 -27.19 3.20
N THR A 4 2.18 -26.64 3.20
CA THR A 4 1.86 -25.46 2.40
C THR A 4 1.09 -24.43 3.23
N PHE A 5 1.40 -23.16 2.96
CA PHE A 5 0.72 -21.99 3.51
C PHE A 5 -0.18 -21.36 2.47
N ALA A 6 -1.38 -20.96 2.88
CA ALA A 6 -2.32 -20.23 2.04
C ALA A 6 -3.00 -19.10 2.83
N PRO A 7 -3.35 -17.98 2.17
CA PRO A 7 -4.06 -16.89 2.82
C PRO A 7 -5.47 -17.35 3.19
N ARG A 8 -5.94 -16.97 4.39
CA ARG A 8 -7.36 -17.12 4.75
C ARG A 8 -8.22 -16.00 4.17
N ILE A 9 -7.64 -14.80 4.07
CA ILE A 9 -8.29 -13.59 3.54
C ILE A 9 -7.36 -13.02 2.47
N ALA A 10 -7.91 -12.75 1.29
CA ALA A 10 -7.17 -12.10 0.22
C ALA A 10 -6.68 -10.71 0.64
N MET A 11 -5.49 -10.30 0.17
CA MET A 11 -4.92 -8.97 0.42
C MET A 11 -4.75 -8.65 1.92
N PHE A 12 -4.42 -9.67 2.72
CA PHE A 12 -4.27 -9.53 4.18
C PHE A 12 -2.83 -9.76 4.64
N GLY A 13 -1.88 -9.27 3.84
CA GLY A 13 -0.45 -9.28 4.13
C GLY A 13 0.27 -10.60 3.89
N PHE A 14 -0.35 -11.55 3.18
CA PHE A 14 0.29 -12.79 2.76
C PHE A 14 0.88 -12.63 1.36
N ASP A 15 2.16 -12.95 1.19
CA ASP A 15 2.84 -13.00 -0.10
C ASP A 15 3.29 -14.44 -0.38
N ALA A 16 2.56 -15.10 -1.27
CA ALA A 16 2.81 -16.48 -1.69
C ALA A 16 4.00 -16.60 -2.65
N THR A 17 4.43 -15.50 -3.25
CA THR A 17 5.52 -15.45 -4.24
C THR A 17 6.88 -15.20 -3.60
N ALA A 18 6.90 -14.72 -2.36
CA ALA A 18 8.10 -14.59 -1.58
C ALA A 18 8.74 -15.96 -1.28
N SER A 19 10.08 -15.98 -1.22
CA SER A 19 10.86 -17.12 -0.75
C SER A 19 11.72 -16.68 0.45
N PRO A 20 11.55 -17.29 1.64
CA PRO A 20 10.38 -18.08 2.05
C PRO A 20 9.05 -17.31 1.89
N LYS A 21 7.91 -18.03 1.87
CA LYS A 21 6.57 -17.41 1.86
C LYS A 21 6.44 -16.48 3.06
N TRP A 22 5.67 -15.40 2.91
CA TRP A 22 5.70 -14.32 3.89
C TRP A 22 4.31 -13.91 4.38
N GLN A 23 4.23 -13.57 5.68
CA GLN A 23 3.05 -12.99 6.30
C GLN A 23 3.42 -11.75 7.14
N MET A 24 2.90 -10.59 6.76
CA MET A 24 2.86 -9.41 7.61
C MET A 24 1.91 -9.63 8.79
N VAL A 25 2.32 -9.27 10.02
CA VAL A 25 1.45 -9.29 11.19
C VAL A 25 1.50 -7.90 11.86
N PRO A 26 0.39 -7.19 12.08
CA PRO A 26 0.43 -5.93 12.81
C PRO A 26 0.72 -6.19 14.29
N ARG A 27 1.57 -5.37 14.92
CA ARG A 27 1.82 -5.43 16.37
C ARG A 27 0.52 -5.19 17.14
N GLY A 28 0.22 -6.06 18.10
CA GLY A 28 -1.00 -6.03 18.91
C GLY A 28 -2.20 -6.74 18.28
N TRP A 29 -2.12 -7.13 17.00
CA TRP A 29 -3.21 -7.76 16.25
C TRP A 29 -2.84 -9.16 15.77
N GLU A 30 -3.84 -9.84 15.20
CA GLU A 30 -3.71 -11.21 14.73
C GLU A 30 -3.85 -11.32 13.22
N ARG A 31 -3.16 -12.32 12.68
CA ARG A 31 -3.34 -12.84 11.32
C ARG A 31 -3.54 -14.34 11.40
N THR A 32 -4.41 -14.87 10.55
CA THR A 32 -4.63 -16.30 10.46
C THR A 32 -4.42 -16.74 9.03
N ILE A 33 -3.60 -17.77 8.85
CA ILE A 33 -3.38 -18.45 7.57
C ILE A 33 -3.80 -19.91 7.67
N VAL A 34 -4.05 -20.51 6.51
CA VAL A 34 -4.33 -21.92 6.39
C VAL A 34 -3.03 -22.68 6.18
N VAL A 35 -2.88 -23.78 6.91
CA VAL A 35 -1.76 -24.72 6.78
C VAL A 35 -2.30 -26.07 6.33
N ARG A 36 -1.66 -26.69 5.34
CA ARG A 36 -1.98 -28.05 4.88
C ARG A 36 -0.71 -28.91 4.89
N GLY A 37 -0.88 -30.22 5.04
CA GLY A 37 0.22 -31.18 4.96
C GLY A 37 1.10 -31.31 6.22
N ALA A 38 0.81 -30.56 7.30
CA ALA A 38 1.59 -30.60 8.54
C ALA A 38 1.35 -31.86 9.40
N GLY A 39 0.23 -32.57 9.24
CA GLY A 39 -0.06 -33.79 10.00
C GLY A 39 -0.02 -33.57 11.51
N ALA A 40 0.82 -34.33 12.22
CA ALA A 40 1.01 -34.24 13.67
C ALA A 40 2.13 -33.27 14.10
N LEU A 41 2.75 -32.56 13.14
CA LEU A 41 3.78 -31.58 13.44
C LEU A 41 3.19 -30.33 14.09
N ILE A 42 4.01 -29.64 14.88
CA ILE A 42 3.65 -28.41 15.57
C ILE A 42 4.50 -27.24 15.06
N PRO A 43 3.95 -26.02 14.98
CA PRO A 43 4.74 -24.86 14.57
C PRO A 43 5.63 -24.36 15.71
N GLU A 44 6.88 -24.12 15.38
CA GLU A 44 7.87 -23.43 16.19
C GLU A 44 8.20 -22.09 15.52
N LEU A 45 8.30 -21.02 16.31
CA LEU A 45 8.66 -19.69 15.83
C LEU A 45 10.01 -19.26 16.40
N THR A 46 10.89 -18.78 15.52
CA THR A 46 12.20 -18.25 15.90
C THR A 46 12.43 -16.85 15.29
N PRO A 47 12.75 -15.81 16.09
CA PRO A 47 12.72 -15.78 17.55
C PRO A 47 11.28 -15.85 18.08
N ASN A 48 11.08 -16.43 19.27
CA ASN A 48 9.75 -16.70 19.82
C ASN A 48 9.11 -15.51 20.56
N ASP A 49 9.81 -14.38 20.69
CA ASP A 49 9.34 -13.19 21.41
C ASP A 49 8.57 -12.21 20.52
N ILE A 50 8.67 -12.32 19.19
CA ILE A 50 8.03 -11.37 18.26
C ILE A 50 6.53 -11.61 18.11
N ALA A 51 6.08 -12.86 18.19
CA ALA A 51 4.68 -13.21 18.00
C ALA A 51 4.28 -14.44 18.83
N ARG A 52 3.01 -14.49 19.24
CA ARG A 52 2.42 -15.71 19.79
C ARG A 52 1.81 -16.53 18.67
N VAL A 53 2.16 -17.80 18.61
CA VAL A 53 1.63 -18.76 17.63
C VAL A 53 0.54 -19.62 18.28
N THR A 54 -0.58 -19.80 17.59
CA THR A 54 -1.60 -20.77 17.95
C THR A 54 -1.95 -21.61 16.73
N TYR A 55 -1.98 -22.92 16.91
CA TYR A 55 -2.23 -23.87 15.84
C TYR A 55 -3.38 -24.80 16.21
N ARG A 56 -4.46 -24.75 15.42
CA ARG A 56 -5.67 -25.51 15.72
C ARG A 56 -6.33 -26.03 14.46
N ARG A 57 -6.93 -27.20 14.56
CA ARG A 57 -7.81 -27.73 13.52
C ARG A 57 -9.17 -27.04 13.58
N VAL A 58 -9.66 -26.57 12.44
CA VAL A 58 -10.99 -25.94 12.27
C VAL A 58 -11.67 -26.64 11.10
N GLY A 59 -12.56 -27.58 11.40
CA GLY A 59 -13.15 -28.47 10.39
C GLY A 59 -12.09 -29.31 9.67
N ALA A 60 -12.03 -29.18 8.34
CA ALA A 60 -11.06 -29.87 7.49
C ALA A 60 -9.71 -29.16 7.37
N GLU A 61 -9.58 -27.92 7.85
CA GLU A 61 -8.36 -27.12 7.71
C GLU A 61 -7.60 -26.97 9.03
N HIS A 62 -6.31 -26.70 8.95
CA HIS A 62 -5.53 -26.26 10.10
C HIS A 62 -5.24 -24.76 9.99
N HIS A 63 -5.54 -24.03 11.06
CA HIS A 63 -5.32 -22.60 11.15
C HIS A 63 -4.08 -22.31 11.98
N LEU A 64 -3.16 -21.54 11.41
CA LEU A 64 -2.04 -20.93 12.12
C LEU A 64 -2.40 -19.46 12.38
N THR A 65 -2.67 -19.14 13.64
CA THR A 65 -2.93 -17.77 14.11
C THR A 65 -1.66 -17.20 14.71
N LEU A 66 -1.27 -16.03 14.22
CA LEU A 66 -0.08 -15.27 14.60
C LEU A 66 -0.52 -13.96 15.25
N LYS A 67 -0.24 -13.79 16.55
CA LYS A 67 -0.47 -12.52 17.26
C LYS A 67 0.84 -11.75 17.38
N GLY A 68 0.93 -10.57 16.76
CA GLY A 68 2.13 -9.73 16.85
C GLY A 68 2.32 -9.16 18.25
N LEU A 69 3.49 -9.35 18.85
CA LEU A 69 3.83 -8.87 20.20
C LEU A 69 4.85 -7.73 20.15
N LYS A 70 5.95 -7.97 19.42
CA LYS A 70 7.10 -7.07 19.28
C LYS A 70 7.45 -6.96 17.81
N ALA A 71 7.75 -5.74 17.36
CA ALA A 71 8.21 -5.53 15.99
C ALA A 71 9.49 -6.34 15.76
N GLY A 72 9.52 -7.10 14.67
CA GLY A 72 10.67 -7.91 14.29
C GLY A 72 10.34 -8.86 13.16
N LYS A 73 11.34 -9.66 12.80
CA LYS A 73 11.23 -10.73 11.80
C LYS A 73 11.46 -12.08 12.46
N GLY A 74 10.71 -13.08 12.04
CA GLY A 74 10.94 -14.46 12.48
C GLY A 74 10.44 -15.47 11.48
N PHE A 75 10.66 -16.74 11.81
CA PHE A 75 10.43 -17.85 10.92
C PHE A 75 9.64 -18.93 11.64
N VAL A 76 8.51 -19.32 11.06
CA VAL A 76 7.74 -20.48 11.51
C VAL A 76 8.21 -21.70 10.75
N ARG A 77 8.58 -22.74 11.50
CA ARG A 77 8.91 -24.07 11.00
C ARG A 77 8.01 -25.09 11.68
N PHE A 78 7.71 -26.19 11.01
CA PHE A 78 6.96 -27.28 11.63
C PHE A 78 7.92 -28.37 12.09
N VAL A 79 7.84 -28.71 13.37
CA VAL A 79 8.73 -29.66 14.04
C VAL A 79 7.93 -30.84 14.59
N PRO A 80 8.57 -32.02 14.78
CA PRO A 80 7.98 -33.13 15.50
C PRO A 80 7.40 -32.72 16.85
N ASN A 81 6.16 -33.13 17.13
CA ASN A 81 5.66 -33.14 18.50
C ASN A 81 6.25 -34.34 19.26
N ALA A 82 6.24 -34.28 20.59
CA ALA A 82 6.65 -35.40 21.44
C ALA A 82 5.90 -36.69 21.02
N GLY A 83 6.66 -37.74 20.68
CA GLY A 83 6.12 -39.03 20.22
C GLY A 83 5.95 -39.20 18.71
N PHE A 84 6.32 -38.21 17.88
CA PHE A 84 6.33 -38.37 16.43
C PHE A 84 7.52 -39.23 15.96
N ALA A 85 7.23 -40.36 15.30
CA ALA A 85 8.23 -41.33 14.82
C ALA A 85 8.37 -41.37 13.27
N GLY A 86 7.69 -40.45 12.56
CA GLY A 86 7.70 -40.41 11.09
C GLY A 86 8.83 -39.54 10.52
N PRO A 87 9.05 -39.57 9.20
CA PRO A 87 9.91 -38.60 8.53
C PRO A 87 9.28 -37.21 8.62
N VAL A 88 10.09 -36.19 8.90
CA VAL A 88 9.68 -34.78 8.78
C VAL A 88 9.80 -34.41 7.30
N PRO A 89 8.69 -34.15 6.58
CA PRO A 89 8.78 -33.67 5.20
C PRO A 89 9.57 -32.36 5.18
N ASN A 90 10.27 -32.05 4.07
CA ASN A 90 10.85 -30.72 3.88
C ASN A 90 9.79 -29.67 4.20
N SER A 91 9.99 -28.94 5.30
CA SER A 91 9.00 -27.97 5.78
C SER A 91 9.16 -26.70 4.96
N ASP A 92 8.10 -26.25 4.29
CA ASP A 92 8.03 -24.84 3.88
C ASP A 92 8.24 -24.00 5.15
N ILE A 93 9.18 -23.05 5.07
CA ILE A 93 9.39 -22.05 6.11
C ILE A 93 8.45 -20.89 5.79
N LEU A 94 7.72 -20.40 6.79
CA LEU A 94 7.00 -19.14 6.69
C LEU A 94 7.83 -18.06 7.38
N GLU A 95 8.19 -17.01 6.66
CA GLU A 95 8.67 -15.78 7.28
C GLU A 95 7.49 -14.95 7.78
N ILE A 96 7.59 -14.47 9.00
CA ILE A 96 6.66 -13.51 9.56
C ILE A 96 7.38 -12.19 9.81
N SER A 97 6.70 -11.08 9.56
CA SER A 97 7.18 -9.75 9.90
C SER A 97 6.15 -9.05 10.74
N VAL A 98 6.47 -8.86 12.02
CA VAL A 98 5.64 -8.07 12.92
C VAL A 98 5.99 -6.61 12.75
N LYS A 99 5.02 -5.79 12.36
CA LYS A 99 5.24 -4.36 12.04
C LYS A 99 4.49 -3.46 13.01
N THR A 100 5.11 -2.36 13.44
CA THR A 100 4.40 -1.27 14.12
C THR A 100 3.60 -0.47 13.10
N GLU A 101 2.47 0.13 13.51
CA GLU A 101 1.68 0.96 12.60
C GLU A 101 2.50 2.21 12.22
N VAL A 102 2.56 2.50 10.92
CA VAL A 102 3.01 3.81 10.44
C VAL A 102 1.80 4.67 10.12
N LYS A 103 1.70 5.81 10.80
CA LYS A 103 0.65 6.81 10.58
C LYS A 103 1.10 7.80 9.52
N ILE A 104 0.23 8.09 8.56
CA ILE A 104 0.42 9.15 7.57
C ILE A 104 -0.72 10.14 7.75
N ASN A 105 -0.44 11.29 8.34
CA ASN A 105 -1.40 12.38 8.50
C ASN A 105 -1.50 13.16 7.21
N THR A 106 -2.61 12.97 6.49
CA THR A 106 -2.80 13.51 5.15
C THR A 106 -3.71 14.74 5.15
N ALA A 107 -3.23 15.82 4.53
CA ALA A 107 -4.03 17.00 4.22
C ALA A 107 -4.59 16.87 2.80
N PHE A 108 -5.91 17.10 2.66
CA PHE A 108 -6.60 16.98 1.39
C PHE A 108 -7.04 18.36 0.89
N HIS A 109 -6.66 18.72 -0.33
CA HIS A 109 -6.92 20.02 -0.93
C HIS A 109 -7.81 19.84 -2.16
N TYR A 110 -8.98 20.46 -2.13
CA TYR A 110 -9.94 20.46 -3.24
C TYR A 110 -9.67 21.70 -4.07
N VAL A 111 -9.01 21.53 -5.21
CA VAL A 111 -8.46 22.66 -5.97
C VAL A 111 -9.53 23.31 -6.81
N LYS A 112 -9.54 24.64 -6.81
CA LYS A 112 -10.18 25.47 -7.83
C LYS A 112 -9.24 26.60 -8.25
N ASP A 113 -9.47 27.16 -9.42
CA ASP A 113 -8.69 28.26 -9.97
C ASP A 113 -9.55 29.53 -10.12
N ASN A 114 -8.97 30.61 -10.67
CA ASN A 114 -9.69 31.87 -10.86
C ASN A 114 -10.49 31.95 -12.17
N ALA A 115 -10.36 30.96 -13.05
CA ALA A 115 -11.05 30.86 -14.34
C ALA A 115 -12.32 30.00 -14.27
N GLY A 116 -12.63 29.44 -13.10
CA GLY A 116 -13.85 28.67 -12.84
C GLY A 116 -13.65 27.16 -12.90
N HIS A 117 -12.42 26.68 -13.14
CA HIS A 117 -12.10 25.26 -13.05
C HIS A 117 -12.04 24.82 -11.59
N LYS A 118 -12.50 23.60 -11.31
CA LYS A 118 -12.49 23.02 -9.96
C LYS A 118 -12.61 21.51 -9.99
N THR A 119 -12.08 20.86 -8.96
CA THR A 119 -12.42 19.45 -8.71
C THR A 119 -13.93 19.28 -8.55
N ASN A 120 -14.46 18.21 -9.15
CA ASN A 120 -15.83 17.76 -8.98
C ASN A 120 -15.98 16.81 -7.78
N ARG A 121 -14.89 16.49 -7.07
CA ARG A 121 -14.92 15.59 -5.93
C ARG A 121 -15.69 16.20 -4.77
N ASN A 122 -16.60 15.42 -4.21
CA ASN A 122 -17.30 15.82 -3.00
C ASN A 122 -16.40 15.58 -1.76
N MET A 123 -16.33 16.58 -0.87
CA MET A 123 -15.65 16.43 0.42
C MET A 123 -16.26 15.34 1.29
N GLY A 124 -17.56 15.06 1.13
CA GLY A 124 -18.27 13.99 1.83
C GLY A 124 -17.73 12.58 1.54
N ASP A 125 -17.13 12.38 0.36
CA ASP A 125 -16.63 11.06 -0.07
C ASP A 125 -15.25 10.72 0.50
N LEU A 126 -14.58 11.69 1.14
CA LEU A 126 -13.20 11.55 1.63
C LEU A 126 -13.04 10.36 2.59
N ASN A 127 -14.02 10.13 3.46
CA ASN A 127 -13.96 9.00 4.40
C ASN A 127 -14.03 7.65 3.67
N ALA A 128 -14.79 7.55 2.58
CA ALA A 128 -14.84 6.34 1.76
C ALA A 128 -13.50 6.11 1.04
N LEU A 129 -12.91 7.17 0.49
CA LEU A 129 -11.59 7.13 -0.13
C LEU A 129 -10.51 6.62 0.84
N ILE A 130 -10.42 7.22 2.04
CA ILE A 130 -9.45 6.82 3.06
C ILE A 130 -9.65 5.37 3.50
N ARG A 131 -10.91 4.92 3.66
CA ARG A 131 -11.19 3.50 3.95
C ARG A 131 -10.69 2.58 2.84
N GLY A 132 -10.87 2.96 1.58
CA GLY A 132 -10.36 2.19 0.44
C GLY A 132 -8.84 2.10 0.43
N VAL A 133 -8.15 3.22 0.66
CA VAL A 133 -6.68 3.27 0.76
C VAL A 133 -6.19 2.37 1.91
N ASN A 134 -6.79 2.50 3.10
CA ASN A 134 -6.40 1.72 4.27
C ASN A 134 -6.72 0.22 4.11
N ARG A 135 -7.76 -0.15 3.34
CA ARG A 135 -8.01 -1.56 3.01
C ARG A 135 -6.82 -2.21 2.29
N LEU A 136 -5.99 -1.43 1.59
CA LEU A 136 -4.79 -1.92 0.89
C LEU A 136 -3.52 -1.78 1.75
N LEU A 137 -3.29 -0.60 2.32
CA LEU A 137 -2.05 -0.26 3.02
C LEU A 137 -1.98 -0.88 4.43
N ASP A 138 -3.05 -0.76 5.22
CA ASP A 138 -3.09 -1.19 6.63
C ASP A 138 -3.03 -2.73 6.69
N THR A 139 -3.84 -3.37 5.86
CA THR A 139 -4.01 -4.83 5.84
C THR A 139 -2.76 -5.58 5.38
N GLN A 140 -1.94 -4.99 4.50
CA GLN A 140 -0.79 -5.63 3.87
C GLN A 140 0.57 -5.14 4.37
N ALA A 141 0.68 -3.88 4.81
CA ALA A 141 1.94 -3.29 5.26
C ALA A 141 1.86 -2.60 6.64
N ASN A 142 0.69 -2.60 7.30
CA ASN A 142 0.44 -1.88 8.56
C ASN A 142 0.78 -0.37 8.44
N VAL A 143 0.45 0.22 7.29
CA VAL A 143 0.56 1.65 7.03
C VAL A 143 -0.85 2.21 6.95
N ARG A 144 -1.14 3.29 7.68
CA ARG A 144 -2.48 3.82 7.78
C ARG A 144 -2.51 5.32 7.52
N MET A 145 -3.36 5.70 6.58
CA MET A 145 -3.68 7.07 6.24
C MET A 145 -4.75 7.60 7.20
N TYR A 146 -4.49 8.77 7.74
CA TYR A 146 -5.38 9.52 8.61
C TYR A 146 -5.70 10.87 7.99
N ARG A 147 -6.94 11.33 8.12
CA ARG A 147 -7.30 12.70 7.73
C ARG A 147 -6.74 13.67 8.77
N LYS A 148 -5.80 14.51 8.36
CA LYS A 148 -5.35 15.68 9.13
C LYS A 148 -6.31 16.85 8.90
N SER A 149 -6.54 17.19 7.64
CA SER A 149 -7.38 18.32 7.23
C SER A 149 -8.01 18.03 5.87
N ALA A 150 -9.09 18.74 5.55
CA ALA A 150 -9.63 18.77 4.20
C ALA A 150 -10.21 20.16 3.94
N ARG A 151 -9.79 20.82 2.87
CA ARG A 151 -10.21 22.19 2.54
C ARG A 151 -10.25 22.43 1.04
N THR A 152 -11.05 23.40 0.61
CA THR A 152 -10.94 23.96 -0.74
C THR A 152 -9.81 24.98 -0.76
N ILE A 153 -8.98 24.95 -1.80
CA ILE A 153 -7.96 25.98 -2.07
C ILE A 153 -8.29 26.69 -3.38
N THR A 154 -7.93 27.98 -3.48
CA THR A 154 -8.12 28.77 -4.70
C THR A 154 -6.76 29.22 -5.18
N VAL A 155 -6.34 28.73 -6.35
CA VAL A 155 -5.11 29.18 -6.98
C VAL A 155 -5.42 30.48 -7.75
N PRO A 156 -4.70 31.59 -7.50
CA PRO A 156 -5.07 32.91 -8.01
C PRO A 156 -4.69 33.15 -9.49
N GLN A 157 -4.72 32.11 -10.31
CA GLN A 157 -4.47 32.18 -11.74
C GLN A 157 -5.31 31.14 -12.48
N ASN A 158 -5.30 31.19 -13.81
CA ASN A 158 -5.94 30.19 -14.66
C ASN A 158 -4.96 29.03 -14.85
N LEU A 159 -5.30 27.85 -14.34
CA LEU A 159 -4.47 26.65 -14.49
C LEU A 159 -4.76 25.88 -15.79
N GLY A 160 -5.64 26.43 -16.64
CA GLY A 160 -6.04 25.82 -17.89
C GLY A 160 -6.97 24.63 -17.73
N ALA A 161 -7.28 23.96 -18.83
CA ALA A 161 -8.16 22.80 -18.84
C ALA A 161 -7.53 21.56 -18.17
N THR A 162 -6.21 21.55 -17.96
CA THR A 162 -5.44 20.44 -17.38
C THR A 162 -4.33 20.99 -16.51
N VAL A 163 -4.20 20.49 -15.28
CA VAL A 163 -3.08 20.82 -14.39
C VAL A 163 -1.91 19.88 -14.71
N ARG A 164 -0.76 20.42 -15.10
CA ARG A 164 0.39 19.64 -15.57
C ARG A 164 1.53 19.60 -14.57
N PHE A 165 2.13 18.43 -14.47
CA PHE A 165 3.45 18.26 -13.86
C PHE A 165 4.48 18.01 -14.96
N SER A 166 4.99 19.09 -15.54
CA SER A 166 5.73 19.04 -16.82
C SER A 166 7.22 19.40 -16.76
N SER A 167 7.76 19.80 -15.60
CA SER A 167 9.15 20.30 -15.50
C SER A 167 10.22 19.27 -15.89
N HIS A 168 9.87 17.99 -15.85
CA HIS A 168 10.72 16.87 -16.26
C HIS A 168 10.49 16.42 -17.71
N LEU A 169 9.54 17.01 -18.44
CA LEU A 169 9.16 16.63 -19.80
C LEU A 169 9.89 17.48 -20.83
N ALA A 170 10.62 16.82 -21.74
CA ALA A 170 11.26 17.50 -22.86
C ALA A 170 10.21 18.07 -23.82
N GLY A 171 10.34 19.35 -24.16
CA GLY A 171 9.49 20.01 -25.17
C GLY A 171 8.19 20.62 -24.65
N VAL A 172 7.92 20.55 -23.34
CA VAL A 172 6.82 21.29 -22.70
C VAL A 172 7.36 22.60 -22.15
N ALA A 173 6.67 23.72 -22.41
CA ALA A 173 7.12 25.01 -21.92
C ALA A 173 7.06 25.06 -20.39
N ALA A 174 8.07 25.65 -19.75
CA ALA A 174 8.11 25.79 -18.29
C ALA A 174 6.91 26.58 -17.72
N ALA A 175 6.27 27.43 -18.53
CA ALA A 175 5.05 28.15 -18.16
C ALA A 175 3.81 27.23 -18.04
N GLU A 176 3.88 26.01 -18.57
CA GLU A 176 2.85 24.97 -18.45
C GLU A 176 3.17 24.02 -17.30
N HIS A 177 3.92 24.48 -16.29
CA HIS A 177 4.24 23.75 -15.09
C HIS A 177 3.45 24.33 -13.92
N GLU A 178 2.29 23.75 -13.61
CA GLU A 178 1.39 24.28 -12.58
C GLU A 178 1.57 23.62 -11.20
N TRP A 179 2.52 22.69 -11.08
CA TRP A 179 2.77 21.95 -9.83
C TRP A 179 3.12 22.88 -8.67
N ASP A 180 4.06 23.81 -8.86
CA ASP A 180 4.51 24.73 -7.82
C ASP A 180 3.36 25.64 -7.34
N ASP A 181 2.50 26.09 -8.26
CA ASP A 181 1.38 26.97 -7.95
C ASP A 181 0.31 26.29 -7.10
N VAL A 182 0.03 25.02 -7.38
CA VAL A 182 -0.91 24.22 -6.59
C VAL A 182 -0.30 23.84 -5.24
N THR A 183 0.95 23.40 -5.24
CA THR A 183 1.61 22.87 -4.04
C THR A 183 2.10 23.95 -3.08
N ALA A 184 2.13 25.23 -3.48
CA ALA A 184 2.30 26.37 -2.58
C ALA A 184 1.27 26.42 -1.43
N PHE A 185 0.12 25.74 -1.60
CA PHE A 185 -0.92 25.63 -0.57
C PHE A 185 -0.77 24.39 0.34
N ALA A 186 0.34 23.67 0.26
CA ALA A 186 0.61 22.51 1.11
C ALA A 186 0.52 22.85 2.61
N ASP A 187 0.02 21.89 3.39
CA ASP A 187 0.12 21.91 4.84
C ASP A 187 1.49 21.34 5.24
N ALA A 188 2.39 22.22 5.67
CA ALA A 188 3.76 21.84 6.04
C ALA A 188 3.82 20.89 7.24
N ALA A 189 2.76 20.82 8.05
CA ALA A 189 2.64 19.92 9.19
C ALA A 189 1.94 18.59 8.83
N ALA A 190 1.61 18.37 7.55
CA ALA A 190 1.13 17.08 7.06
C ALA A 190 2.31 16.17 6.67
N ASP A 191 2.11 14.86 6.82
CA ASP A 191 3.04 13.86 6.31
C ASP A 191 2.87 13.66 4.79
N PHE A 192 1.70 14.04 4.28
CA PHE A 192 1.34 13.96 2.88
C PHE A 192 0.26 14.99 2.52
N ASN A 193 0.41 15.67 1.39
CA ASN A 193 -0.57 16.58 0.82
C ASN A 193 -1.12 15.99 -0.48
N VAL A 194 -2.44 15.87 -0.57
CA VAL A 194 -3.12 15.35 -1.75
C VAL A 194 -4.02 16.43 -2.30
N PHE A 195 -3.76 16.83 -3.54
CA PHE A 195 -4.48 17.87 -4.26
C PHE A 195 -5.37 17.23 -5.33
N PHE A 196 -6.68 17.39 -5.18
CA PHE A 196 -7.65 16.93 -6.16
C PHE A 196 -7.87 18.01 -7.22
N VAL A 197 -7.59 17.67 -8.47
CA VAL A 197 -7.73 18.55 -9.64
C VAL A 197 -8.73 17.94 -10.63
N TRP A 198 -9.34 18.76 -11.48
CA TRP A 198 -10.32 18.29 -12.47
C TRP A 198 -9.69 17.37 -13.51
N GLN A 199 -8.50 17.71 -13.98
CA GLN A 199 -7.72 16.95 -14.94
C GLN A 199 -6.22 17.10 -14.63
N TYR A 200 -5.49 15.99 -14.72
CA TYR A 200 -4.04 15.91 -14.48
C TYR A 200 -3.35 15.36 -15.72
N GLU A 201 -2.17 15.89 -16.04
CA GLU A 201 -1.32 15.30 -17.08
C GLU A 201 0.16 15.40 -16.69
N GLN A 202 0.93 14.39 -17.07
CA GLN A 202 2.39 14.37 -16.88
C GLN A 202 3.13 13.72 -18.04
N ASP A 203 2.52 13.60 -19.21
CA ASP A 203 3.23 13.21 -20.42
C ASP A 203 3.17 14.27 -21.53
N ALA A 204 4.07 14.13 -22.50
CA ALA A 204 4.19 15.05 -23.64
C ALA A 204 3.11 14.80 -24.72
N THR A 205 2.17 13.87 -24.50
CA THR A 205 1.16 13.43 -25.46
C THR A 205 -0.27 13.72 -24.96
N PRO A 206 -0.74 14.97 -25.07
CA PRO A 206 -2.02 15.41 -24.50
C PRO A 206 -3.27 14.65 -24.97
N ALA A 207 -3.18 13.86 -26.04
CA ALA A 207 -4.29 13.09 -26.59
C ALA A 207 -4.45 11.70 -25.94
N VAL A 208 -3.51 11.26 -25.08
CA VAL A 208 -3.56 9.94 -24.44
C VAL A 208 -3.48 10.12 -22.93
N ASN A 209 -4.61 9.93 -22.23
CA ASN A 209 -4.68 10.02 -20.77
C ASN A 209 -3.96 8.82 -20.13
N ASN A 210 -2.65 8.93 -19.94
CA ASN A 210 -1.81 7.84 -19.44
C ASN A 210 -1.57 7.91 -17.93
N THR A 211 -1.84 9.04 -17.27
CA THR A 211 -1.57 9.20 -15.84
C THR A 211 -2.75 9.78 -15.07
N ARG A 212 -3.00 9.21 -13.88
CA ARG A 212 -4.12 9.55 -12.99
C ARG A 212 -3.72 10.39 -11.78
N ALA A 213 -2.44 10.31 -11.39
CA ALA A 213 -1.86 11.04 -10.28
C ALA A 213 -0.33 11.01 -10.39
N GLY A 214 0.34 11.90 -9.67
CA GLY A 214 1.79 11.88 -9.53
C GLY A 214 2.22 12.38 -8.16
N THR A 215 3.27 11.78 -7.63
CA THR A 215 3.80 12.07 -6.28
C THR A 215 5.27 12.42 -6.34
N LEU A 216 5.64 13.55 -5.73
CA LEU A 216 7.03 13.85 -5.39
C LEU A 216 7.22 13.63 -3.90
N ALA A 217 7.89 12.51 -3.56
CA ALA A 217 8.10 12.11 -2.18
C ALA A 217 8.91 13.14 -1.37
N ALA A 218 9.88 13.80 -2.00
CA ALA A 218 10.72 14.83 -1.36
C ALA A 218 9.89 16.05 -0.89
N GLU A 219 8.81 16.37 -1.59
CA GLU A 219 7.93 17.48 -1.27
C GLU A 219 6.68 17.05 -0.50
N LYS A 220 6.44 15.74 -0.38
CA LYS A 220 5.26 15.15 0.25
C LYS A 220 3.96 15.62 -0.41
N ASN A 221 3.99 15.83 -1.72
CA ASN A 221 2.86 16.35 -2.49
C ASN A 221 2.43 15.33 -3.55
N CYS A 222 1.12 15.27 -3.79
CA CYS A 222 0.51 14.47 -4.83
C CYS A 222 -0.61 15.25 -5.53
N LEU A 223 -0.55 15.35 -6.85
CA LEU A 223 -1.67 15.78 -7.68
C LEU A 223 -2.45 14.55 -8.13
N MET A 224 -3.77 14.60 -8.06
CA MET A 224 -4.64 13.48 -8.42
C MET A 224 -5.90 13.98 -9.14
N GLN A 225 -6.17 13.44 -10.33
CA GLN A 225 -7.37 13.83 -11.08
C GLN A 225 -8.65 13.19 -10.56
N ASP A 226 -9.78 13.77 -10.95
CA ASP A 226 -11.11 13.27 -10.60
C ASP A 226 -11.61 12.14 -11.47
N THR A 227 -11.25 12.11 -12.75
CA THR A 227 -11.72 11.06 -13.64
C THR A 227 -10.65 9.98 -13.77
N ILE A 228 -10.88 8.83 -13.14
CA ILE A 228 -9.98 7.69 -13.19
C ILE A 228 -10.68 6.52 -13.87
N THR A 229 -10.14 6.05 -14.99
CA THR A 229 -10.57 4.83 -15.69
C THR A 229 -9.66 3.67 -15.29
N GLY A 230 -10.12 2.42 -15.30
CA GLY A 230 -9.24 1.24 -15.13
C GLY A 230 -8.59 1.03 -13.74
N SER A 231 -8.90 1.85 -12.74
CA SER A 231 -8.63 1.63 -11.30
C SER A 231 -9.62 2.44 -10.46
N THR A 232 -9.64 2.23 -9.15
CA THR A 232 -10.37 3.10 -8.22
C THR A 232 -9.49 4.25 -7.74
N HIS A 233 -10.10 5.37 -7.30
CA HIS A 233 -9.36 6.45 -6.63
C HIS A 233 -8.59 5.96 -5.41
N ALA A 234 -9.15 5.02 -4.66
CA ALA A 234 -8.50 4.43 -3.50
C ALA A 234 -7.21 3.67 -3.87
N GLU A 235 -7.24 2.89 -4.95
CA GLU A 235 -6.06 2.18 -5.45
C GLU A 235 -5.00 3.17 -5.96
N THR A 236 -5.40 4.16 -6.75
CA THR A 236 -4.48 5.19 -7.24
C THR A 236 -3.84 5.95 -6.08
N LEU A 237 -4.61 6.38 -5.08
CA LEU A 237 -4.03 7.08 -3.94
C LEU A 237 -3.16 6.15 -3.07
N ALA A 238 -3.50 4.87 -2.93
CA ALA A 238 -2.64 3.90 -2.25
C ALA A 238 -1.31 3.69 -3.01
N HIS A 239 -1.35 3.65 -4.34
CA HIS A 239 -0.17 3.59 -5.21
C HIS A 239 0.74 4.81 -5.01
N GLU A 240 0.18 6.01 -5.06
CA GLU A 240 0.90 7.26 -4.80
C GLU A 240 1.47 7.31 -3.37
N THR A 241 0.75 6.77 -2.40
CA THR A 241 1.24 6.67 -1.01
C THR A 241 2.43 5.71 -0.90
N ILE A 242 2.53 4.69 -1.75
CA ILE A 242 3.72 3.82 -1.81
C ILE A 242 4.92 4.59 -2.38
N HIS A 243 4.72 5.42 -3.42
CA HIS A 243 5.76 6.29 -3.97
C HIS A 243 6.29 7.28 -2.92
N LEU A 244 5.39 7.94 -2.17
CA LEU A 244 5.75 8.81 -1.04
C LEU A 244 6.71 8.14 -0.06
N ARG A 245 6.56 6.83 0.15
CA ARG A 245 7.31 6.07 1.17
C ARG A 245 8.59 5.42 0.64
N GLY A 246 9.05 5.83 -0.54
CA GLY A 246 10.40 5.54 -1.02
C GLY A 246 10.51 4.46 -2.08
N ILE A 247 9.38 3.99 -2.65
CA ILE A 247 9.45 3.14 -3.84
C ILE A 247 9.38 4.03 -5.07
N GLY A 248 10.50 4.23 -5.76
CA GLY A 248 10.54 5.02 -7.01
C GLY A 248 10.01 4.22 -8.21
N PRO A 249 10.69 3.13 -8.61
CA PRO A 249 10.32 2.40 -9.83
C PRO A 249 9.02 1.61 -9.71
N HIS A 250 8.23 1.61 -10.78
CA HIS A 250 7.12 0.67 -10.95
C HIS A 250 7.63 -0.78 -11.01
N SER A 251 6.79 -1.70 -10.56
CA SER A 251 7.03 -3.13 -10.70
C SER A 251 6.60 -3.64 -12.07
N GLY A 252 7.38 -4.56 -12.65
CA GLY A 252 6.96 -5.31 -13.85
C GLY A 252 5.92 -6.40 -13.58
N THR A 253 5.54 -6.64 -12.31
CA THR A 253 4.56 -7.67 -11.95
C THR A 253 3.16 -7.07 -11.88
N ALA A 254 2.29 -7.46 -12.82
CA ALA A 254 0.95 -6.88 -12.99
C ALA A 254 0.02 -7.01 -11.76
N THR A 255 0.26 -7.99 -10.88
CA THR A 255 -0.53 -8.18 -9.66
C THR A 255 -0.17 -7.20 -8.55
N HIS A 256 0.96 -6.51 -8.64
CA HIS A 256 1.40 -5.54 -7.63
C HIS A 256 0.62 -4.23 -7.71
N LEU A 257 0.40 -3.60 -6.56
CA LEU A 257 -0.21 -2.27 -6.47
C LEU A 257 0.61 -1.22 -7.21
N ILE A 258 1.93 -1.36 -7.23
CA ILE A 258 2.87 -0.48 -7.94
C ILE A 258 3.23 -0.97 -9.36
N ALA A 259 2.38 -1.79 -9.99
CA ALA A 259 2.63 -2.24 -11.36
C ALA A 259 2.70 -1.08 -12.37
N SER A 260 3.50 -1.23 -13.43
CA SER A 260 3.53 -0.32 -14.59
C SER A 260 2.40 -0.63 -15.59
N GLY A 261 2.15 0.30 -16.52
CA GLY A 261 1.21 0.12 -17.64
C GLY A 261 -0.18 0.75 -17.45
N ALA A 262 -0.99 0.71 -18.52
CA ALA A 262 -2.30 1.38 -18.61
C ALA A 262 -3.41 0.70 -17.77
N VAL A 263 -3.27 -0.59 -17.48
CA VAL A 263 -4.25 -1.37 -16.70
C VAL A 263 -3.59 -1.85 -15.40
N ARG A 264 -3.48 -0.93 -14.43
CA ARG A 264 -3.00 -1.21 -13.08
C ARG A 264 -4.16 -1.74 -12.23
N THR A 265 -4.43 -3.05 -12.32
CA THR A 265 -5.49 -3.71 -11.53
C THR A 265 -4.95 -4.52 -10.35
N GLY A 266 -3.62 -4.64 -10.26
CA GLY A 266 -2.95 -5.25 -9.13
C GLY A 266 -3.18 -4.47 -7.83
N GLN A 267 -3.37 -5.19 -6.73
CA GLN A 267 -3.55 -4.61 -5.40
C GLN A 267 -2.48 -5.09 -4.42
N LEU A 268 -1.60 -6.01 -4.84
CA LEU A 268 -0.70 -6.72 -3.92
C LEU A 268 0.45 -5.80 -3.52
N ILE A 269 0.70 -5.71 -2.23
CA ILE A 269 1.94 -5.14 -1.71
C ILE A 269 2.83 -6.33 -1.36
N SER A 270 3.87 -6.56 -2.16
CA SER A 270 4.79 -7.68 -1.95
C SER A 270 5.59 -7.53 -0.66
N ARG A 271 6.20 -8.62 -0.17
CA ARG A 271 7.11 -8.58 0.99
C ARG A 271 8.15 -7.47 0.85
N ALA A 272 8.78 -7.38 -0.33
CA ALA A 272 9.82 -6.40 -0.59
C ALA A 272 9.29 -4.96 -0.48
N GLN A 273 8.13 -4.69 -1.09
CA GLN A 273 7.50 -3.36 -1.03
C GLN A 273 7.08 -3.01 0.40
N ALA A 274 6.44 -3.94 1.11
CA ALA A 274 6.02 -3.76 2.49
C ALA A 274 7.21 -3.48 3.42
N ASN A 275 8.36 -4.10 3.19
CA ASN A 275 9.59 -3.87 3.96
C ASN A 275 10.23 -2.51 3.67
N ILE A 276 10.07 -1.94 2.47
CA ILE A 276 10.51 -0.57 2.16
C ILE A 276 9.61 0.43 2.87
N ILE A 277 8.28 0.33 2.70
CA ILE A 277 7.34 1.34 3.20
C ILE A 277 7.06 1.22 4.71
N ASN A 278 7.35 0.06 5.31
CA ASN A 278 7.26 -0.13 6.76
C ASN A 278 8.21 -1.24 7.21
N PRO A 279 9.48 -0.93 7.52
CA PRO A 279 10.44 -1.93 7.99
C PRO A 279 9.99 -2.62 9.28
N SER A 280 10.27 -3.91 9.44
CA SER A 280 9.79 -4.72 10.58
C SER A 280 10.48 -4.40 11.91
N GLY A 281 11.36 -3.39 12.00
CA GLY A 281 12.32 -3.28 13.10
C GLY A 281 13.39 -4.38 13.01
N THR A 282 14.58 -4.11 13.55
CA THR A 282 15.67 -5.09 13.66
C THR A 282 15.45 -6.02 14.83
#